data_AF-A0A927G106-F1
#
_entry.id   AF-A0A927G106-F1
#
_cell.length_a   1.000
_cell.length_b   1.000
_cell.length_c   1.000
_cell.angle_alpha   90.00
_cell.angle_beta   90.00
_cell.angle_gamma   90.00
#
_symmetry.space_group_name_H-M   'P 1'
#
loop_
_entity.id
_entity.type
_entity.pdbx_description
1 polymer ?
#
loop_
_entity_poly.entity_id
_entity_poly.type
_entity_poly.pdbx_seq_one_letter_code
_entity_poly.pdbx_strand_id
1 'polypeptide(L)'
;MNRKLERRLIMIGSIWQITTGLLTIFVYASYIKSEGLKDSYTSFVNLEAAESIFGSLYMFSVSFGMLFVILGILNFVLARTLKDDQTEVKKPIWFISLGLASYFVMDILASILFLSAGILALAKNKSIAKLTNYQLQN
;
A
#
# COMPACT_ATOMS: atom_id res chain seq x y z
N MET A 1 -4.52 26.51 1.59
CA MET A 1 -5.47 25.51 2.10
C MET A 1 -4.69 24.34 2.70
N ASN A 2 -4.87 24.11 3.99
CA ASN A 2 -4.07 23.19 4.78
C ASN A 2 -4.27 21.72 4.33
N ARG A 3 -3.17 21.02 4.01
CA ARG A 3 -3.15 19.60 3.62
C ARG A 3 -2.77 18.62 4.74
N LYS A 4 -2.91 19.02 6.01
CA LYS A 4 -2.48 18.21 7.17
C LYS A 4 -3.25 16.88 7.30
N LEU A 5 -4.52 16.85 6.94
CA LEU A 5 -5.37 15.65 7.05
C LEU A 5 -4.93 14.61 6.02
N GLU A 6 -4.76 15.01 4.76
CA GLU A 6 -4.27 14.17 3.66
C GLU A 6 -2.91 13.57 3.99
N ARG A 7 -1.97 14.40 4.48
CA ARG A 7 -0.65 13.94 4.88
C ARG A 7 -0.72 12.90 5.99
N ARG A 8 -1.58 13.11 7.00
CA ARG A 8 -1.79 12.14 8.08
C ARG A 8 -2.37 10.83 7.58
N LEU A 9 -3.38 10.87 6.71
CA LEU A 9 -3.96 9.65 6.12
C LEU A 9 -2.92 8.86 5.32
N ILE A 10 -2.12 9.53 4.48
CA ILE A 10 -1.06 8.87 3.71
C ILE A 10 -0.01 8.29 4.66
N MET A 11 0.42 9.02 5.69
CA MET A 11 1.40 8.51 6.66
C MET A 11 0.88 7.28 7.42
N ILE A 12 -0.36 7.31 7.91
CA ILE A 12 -0.97 6.18 8.61
C ILE A 12 -1.11 4.98 7.65
N GLY A 13 -1.59 5.22 6.43
CA GLY A 13 -1.70 4.17 5.39
C GLY A 13 -0.34 3.57 5.03
N SER A 14 0.70 4.39 4.98
CA SER A 14 2.07 3.93 4.73
C SER A 14 2.61 3.06 5.86
N ILE A 15 2.39 3.47 7.12
CA ILE A 15 2.80 2.69 8.30
C ILE A 15 2.04 1.36 8.33
N TRP A 16 0.74 1.38 8.02
CA TRP A 16 -0.07 0.17 7.91
C TRP A 16 0.45 -0.76 6.83
N GLN A 17 0.74 -0.24 5.63
CA GLN A 17 1.28 -1.02 4.51
C GLN A 17 2.64 -1.66 4.82
N ILE A 18 3.52 -0.95 5.56
CA ILE A 18 4.78 -1.53 6.04
C ILE A 18 4.49 -2.65 7.04
N THR A 19 3.58 -2.41 7.98
CA THR A 19 3.21 -3.39 9.00
C THR A 19 2.63 -4.65 8.36
N THR A 20 1.73 -4.52 7.39
CA THR A 20 1.16 -5.67 6.67
C THR A 20 2.23 -6.41 5.88
N GLY A 21 3.11 -5.70 5.17
CA GLY A 21 4.25 -6.33 4.49
C GLY A 21 5.16 -7.12 5.43
N LEU A 22 5.48 -6.59 6.61
CA LEU A 22 6.28 -7.30 7.62
C LEU A 22 5.54 -8.51 8.20
N LEU A 23 4.23 -8.41 8.46
CA LEU A 23 3.42 -9.55 8.90
C LEU A 23 3.36 -10.63 7.83
N THR A 24 3.26 -10.27 6.54
CA THR A 24 3.30 -11.23 5.44
C THR A 24 4.64 -11.97 5.39
N ILE A 25 5.75 -11.28 5.56
CA ILE A 25 7.10 -11.90 5.53
C ILE A 25 7.31 -12.80 6.75
N PHE A 26 7.10 -12.28 7.96
CA PHE A 26 7.53 -12.97 9.18
C PHE A 26 6.49 -13.94 9.71
N VAL A 27 5.19 -13.65 9.56
CA VAL A 27 4.12 -14.48 10.11
C VAL A 27 3.58 -15.40 9.01
N TYR A 28 3.07 -14.84 7.92
CA TYR A 28 2.35 -15.62 6.91
C TYR A 28 3.28 -16.55 6.12
N ALA A 29 4.41 -16.05 5.61
CA ALA A 29 5.34 -16.89 4.87
C ALA A 29 5.91 -18.01 5.77
N SER A 30 6.30 -17.67 7.01
CA SER A 30 6.76 -18.68 7.99
C SER A 30 5.70 -19.74 8.27
N TYR A 31 4.43 -19.35 8.40
CA TYR A 31 3.32 -20.27 8.59
C TYR A 31 3.18 -21.26 7.41
N ILE A 32 3.18 -20.75 6.17
CA ILE A 32 3.13 -21.60 4.95
C ILE A 32 4.24 -22.63 4.96
N LYS A 33 5.47 -22.21 5.28
CA LYS A 33 6.63 -23.10 5.32
C LYS A 33 6.48 -24.16 6.42
N SER A 34 5.96 -23.80 7.59
CA SER A 34 5.81 -24.74 8.71
C SER A 34 4.69 -25.76 8.52
N GLU A 35 3.57 -25.38 7.91
CA GLU A 35 2.44 -26.30 7.67
C GLU A 35 2.74 -27.26 6.51
N GLY A 36 3.45 -26.81 5.47
CA GLY A 36 3.86 -27.68 4.37
C GLY A 36 4.76 -28.86 4.77
N LEU A 37 5.50 -28.71 5.88
CA LEU A 37 6.37 -29.75 6.44
C LEU A 37 5.62 -30.71 7.39
N LYS A 38 4.40 -30.38 7.83
CA LYS A 38 3.62 -31.21 8.76
C LYS A 38 2.72 -32.24 8.09
N ASP A 39 2.27 -32.01 6.86
CA ASP A 39 1.30 -32.89 6.18
C ASP A 39 1.94 -33.90 5.19
N SER A 40 3.26 -33.83 4.98
CA SER A 40 3.94 -34.54 3.89
C SER A 40 4.43 -35.97 4.24
N TYR A 41 4.06 -36.54 5.39
CA TYR A 41 4.60 -37.82 5.91
C TYR A 41 4.19 -39.12 5.20
N THR A 42 3.62 -39.10 3.99
CA THR A 42 3.07 -40.33 3.37
C THR A 42 3.90 -40.95 2.23
N SER A 43 4.85 -40.23 1.60
CA SER A 43 5.89 -40.83 0.73
C SER A 43 7.03 -39.84 0.42
N PHE A 44 8.26 -40.31 0.17
CA PHE A 44 9.41 -39.46 -0.19
C PHE A 44 9.19 -38.61 -1.46
N VAL A 45 8.48 -39.14 -2.45
CA VAL A 45 8.16 -38.42 -3.70
C VAL A 45 7.14 -37.30 -3.45
N ASN A 46 6.20 -37.54 -2.53
CA ASN A 46 5.22 -36.53 -2.12
C ASN A 46 5.86 -35.42 -1.27
N LEU A 47 6.92 -35.75 -0.51
CA LEU A 47 7.72 -34.79 0.26
C LEU A 47 8.44 -33.79 -0.64
N GLU A 48 9.16 -34.25 -1.65
CA GLU A 48 9.95 -33.38 -2.54
C GLU A 48 9.05 -32.44 -3.37
N ALA A 49 7.93 -32.96 -3.87
CA ALA A 49 6.92 -32.16 -4.57
C ALA A 49 6.27 -31.11 -3.65
N ALA A 50 5.95 -31.49 -2.40
CA ALA A 50 5.40 -30.57 -1.41
C ALA A 50 6.41 -29.48 -1.05
N GLU A 51 7.66 -29.83 -0.73
CA GLU A 51 8.71 -28.85 -0.41
C GLU A 51 8.94 -27.83 -1.52
N SER A 52 8.91 -28.26 -2.78
CA SER A 52 9.05 -27.37 -3.94
C SER A 52 7.89 -26.35 -4.04
N ILE A 53 6.65 -26.81 -3.88
CA ILE A 53 5.46 -25.94 -3.94
C ILE A 53 5.44 -24.97 -2.75
N PHE A 54 5.63 -25.47 -1.54
CA PHE A 54 5.63 -24.64 -0.33
C PHE A 54 6.82 -23.67 -0.30
N GLY A 55 7.99 -24.09 -0.81
CA GLY A 55 9.14 -23.21 -1.02
C GLY A 55 8.85 -22.08 -2.01
N SER A 56 8.17 -22.39 -3.11
CA SER A 56 7.74 -21.39 -4.10
C SER A 56 6.71 -20.41 -3.53
N LEU A 57 5.71 -20.90 -2.79
CA LEU A 57 4.70 -20.07 -2.11
C LEU A 57 5.31 -19.19 -1.02
N TYR A 58 6.30 -19.71 -0.28
CA TYR A 58 7.08 -18.94 0.68
C TYR A 58 7.80 -17.78 -0.01
N MET A 59 8.56 -18.06 -1.08
CA MET A 59 9.30 -17.03 -1.81
C MET A 59 8.39 -15.98 -2.44
N PHE A 60 7.25 -16.40 -2.99
CA PHE A 60 6.21 -15.51 -3.48
C PHE A 60 5.69 -14.58 -2.36
N SER A 61 5.33 -15.15 -1.21
CA SER A 61 4.82 -14.40 -0.06
C SER A 61 5.84 -13.38 0.47
N VAL A 62 7.11 -13.78 0.57
CA VAL A 62 8.20 -12.90 1.00
C VAL A 62 8.40 -11.75 0.00
N SER A 63 8.43 -12.05 -1.29
CA SER A 63 8.61 -11.04 -2.34
C SER A 63 7.43 -10.05 -2.37
N PHE A 64 6.22 -10.55 -2.21
CA PHE A 64 5.02 -9.74 -2.14
C PHE A 64 5.01 -8.84 -0.89
N GLY A 65 5.39 -9.38 0.27
CA GLY A 65 5.55 -8.58 1.50
C GLY A 65 6.64 -7.52 1.39
N MET A 66 7.77 -7.82 0.72
CA MET A 66 8.81 -6.82 0.46
C MET A 66 8.30 -5.67 -0.41
N LEU A 67 7.49 -5.98 -1.44
CA LEU A 67 6.86 -4.96 -2.27
C LEU A 67 5.99 -4.01 -1.44
N PHE A 68 5.25 -4.53 -0.46
CA PHE A 68 4.44 -3.71 0.45
C PHE A 68 5.31 -2.80 1.33
N VAL A 69 6.40 -3.33 1.88
CA VAL A 69 7.35 -2.52 2.68
C VAL A 69 7.96 -1.40 1.84
N ILE A 70 8.42 -1.70 0.63
CA ILE A 70 9.01 -0.71 -0.28
C ILE A 70 7.99 0.37 -0.63
N LEU A 71 6.77 -0.03 -1.05
CA LEU A 71 5.70 0.92 -1.36
C LEU A 71 5.35 1.78 -0.15
N GLY A 72 5.23 1.19 1.04
CA GLY A 72 4.94 1.93 2.26
C GLY A 72 6.01 2.98 2.57
N ILE A 73 7.30 2.65 2.42
CA ILE A 73 8.40 3.62 2.60
C ILE A 73 8.31 4.74 1.55
N LEU A 74 8.10 4.41 0.28
CA LEU A 74 7.97 5.39 -0.80
C LEU A 74 6.79 6.35 -0.55
N ASN A 75 5.64 5.82 -0.16
CA ASN A 75 4.45 6.61 0.14
C ASN A 75 4.63 7.50 1.37
N PHE A 76 5.37 7.02 2.37
CA PHE A 76 5.71 7.81 3.55
C PHE A 76 6.57 9.03 3.19
N VAL A 77 7.55 8.85 2.30
CA VAL A 77 8.36 9.97 1.77
C VAL A 77 7.49 10.91 0.94
N LEU A 78 6.67 10.38 0.03
CA LEU A 78 5.78 11.19 -0.81
C LEU A 78 4.80 12.04 0.02
N ALA A 79 4.29 11.51 1.14
CA ALA A 79 3.43 12.23 2.06
C ALA A 79 4.09 13.54 2.57
N ARG A 80 5.40 13.50 2.86
CA ARG A 80 6.15 14.68 3.34
C ARG A 80 6.37 15.72 2.24
N THR A 81 6.42 15.30 0.99
CA THR A 81 6.62 16.20 -0.17
C THR A 81 5.33 16.87 -0.65
N LEU A 82 4.17 16.59 -0.06
CA LEU A 82 2.91 17.22 -0.44
C LEU A 82 2.96 18.71 -0.07
N LYS A 83 3.02 19.59 -1.07
CA LYS A 83 3.06 21.05 -0.86
C LYS A 83 1.67 21.60 -0.57
N ASP A 84 1.60 22.54 0.37
CA ASP A 84 0.40 23.33 0.58
C ASP A 84 0.22 24.33 -0.59
N ASP A 85 -1.02 24.70 -0.87
CA ASP A 85 -1.40 25.76 -1.82
C ASP A 85 -0.96 25.60 -3.29
N GLN A 86 -0.39 24.45 -3.66
CA GLN A 86 -0.10 24.11 -5.07
C GLN A 86 -1.06 23.06 -5.60
N THR A 87 -1.48 23.20 -6.85
CA THR A 87 -2.31 22.22 -7.56
C THR A 87 -1.45 21.06 -8.06
N GLU A 88 -1.29 20.03 -7.22
CA GLU A 88 -0.58 18.81 -7.61
C GLU A 88 -1.57 17.70 -7.95
N VAL A 89 -1.72 17.34 -9.23
CA VAL A 89 -2.68 16.30 -9.69
C VAL A 89 -2.05 14.90 -9.75
N LYS A 90 -0.74 14.81 -10.00
CA LYS A 90 -0.03 13.52 -10.15
C LYS A 90 -0.01 12.69 -8.87
N LYS A 91 0.32 13.30 -7.71
CA LYS A 91 0.41 12.58 -6.43
C LYS A 91 -0.96 12.08 -5.94
N PRO A 92 -2.06 12.87 -6.01
CA PRO A 92 -3.38 12.36 -5.67
C PRO A 92 -3.84 11.20 -6.54
N ILE A 93 -3.60 11.25 -7.86
CA ILE A 93 -3.91 10.14 -8.76
C ILE A 93 -3.12 8.89 -8.36
N TRP A 94 -1.83 9.03 -8.05
CA TRP A 94 -1.01 7.92 -7.54
C TRP A 94 -1.63 7.26 -6.30
N PHE A 95 -2.06 8.05 -5.31
CA PHE A 95 -2.71 7.50 -4.11
C PHE A 95 -4.06 6.84 -4.39
N ILE A 96 -4.81 7.33 -5.38
CA ILE A 96 -6.05 6.66 -5.81
C ILE A 96 -5.74 5.32 -6.46
N SER A 97 -4.80 5.29 -7.41
CA SER A 97 -4.37 4.05 -8.06
C SER A 97 -3.85 3.03 -7.05
N LEU A 98 -3.08 3.48 -6.05
CA LEU A 98 -2.58 2.63 -4.97
C LEU A 98 -3.71 2.12 -4.07
N GLY A 99 -4.69 2.98 -3.74
CA GLY A 99 -5.84 2.58 -2.94
C GLY A 99 -6.73 1.56 -3.65
N LEU A 100 -6.89 1.68 -4.97
CA LEU A 100 -7.55 0.66 -5.81
C LEU A 100 -6.74 -0.64 -5.86
N ALA A 101 -5.43 -0.55 -6.08
CA ALA A 101 -4.57 -1.72 -6.05
C ALA A 101 -4.66 -2.47 -4.72
N SER A 102 -4.63 -1.74 -3.60
CA SER A 102 -4.77 -2.29 -2.24
C SER A 102 -6.10 -3.01 -2.03
N TYR A 103 -7.19 -2.51 -2.63
CA TYR A 103 -8.49 -3.19 -2.60
C TYR A 103 -8.45 -4.56 -3.29
N PHE A 104 -7.79 -4.67 -4.45
CA PHE A 104 -7.68 -5.94 -5.18
C PHE A 104 -6.92 -7.02 -4.41
N VAL A 105 -5.95 -6.62 -3.59
CA VAL A 105 -5.18 -7.52 -2.71
C VAL A 105 -5.78 -7.61 -1.30
N MET A 106 -7.03 -7.17 -1.14
CA MET A 106 -7.81 -7.25 0.10
C MET A 106 -7.20 -6.49 1.30
N ASP A 107 -6.29 -5.55 1.06
CA ASP A 107 -5.81 -4.63 2.10
C ASP A 107 -6.79 -3.45 2.23
N ILE A 108 -7.94 -3.73 2.85
CA ILE A 108 -9.07 -2.80 2.97
C ILE A 108 -8.66 -1.53 3.73
N LEU A 109 -7.85 -1.66 4.77
CA LEU A 109 -7.40 -0.51 5.58
C LEU A 109 -6.48 0.41 4.77
N ALA A 110 -5.48 -0.14 4.07
CA ALA A 110 -4.66 0.66 3.16
C ALA A 110 -5.52 1.32 2.07
N SER A 111 -6.46 0.56 1.49
CA SER A 111 -7.36 1.04 0.44
C SER A 111 -8.14 2.27 0.88
N ILE A 112 -8.84 2.19 2.01
CA ILE A 112 -9.65 3.31 2.53
C ILE A 112 -8.77 4.53 2.80
N LEU A 113 -7.60 4.35 3.41
CA LEU A 113 -6.70 5.46 3.77
C LEU A 113 -6.15 6.18 2.53
N PHE A 114 -5.65 5.44 1.53
CA PHE A 114 -5.09 6.03 0.32
C PHE A 114 -6.15 6.61 -0.62
N LEU A 115 -7.30 5.94 -0.79
CA LEU A 115 -8.42 6.49 -1.56
C LEU A 115 -8.94 7.79 -0.94
N SER A 116 -9.15 7.80 0.38
CA SER A 116 -9.63 8.99 1.09
C SER A 116 -8.65 10.15 0.93
N ALA A 117 -7.35 9.90 1.11
CA ALA A 117 -6.34 10.94 0.95
C ALA A 117 -6.26 11.48 -0.49
N GLY A 118 -6.31 10.60 -1.49
CA GLY A 118 -6.26 10.98 -2.90
C GLY A 118 -7.48 11.78 -3.35
N ILE A 119 -8.69 11.34 -2.98
CA ILE A 119 -9.94 12.04 -3.31
C ILE A 119 -9.99 13.41 -2.63
N LEU A 120 -9.63 13.49 -1.33
CA LEU A 120 -9.57 14.76 -0.62
C LEU A 120 -8.58 15.72 -1.29
N ALA A 121 -7.38 15.25 -1.64
CA ALA A 121 -6.38 16.09 -2.29
C ALA A 121 -6.84 16.60 -3.68
N LEU A 122 -7.55 15.79 -4.48
CA LEU A 122 -8.14 16.24 -5.74
C LEU A 122 -9.28 17.25 -5.54
N ALA A 123 -10.16 17.01 -4.57
CA ALA A 123 -11.24 17.94 -4.24
C ALA A 123 -10.67 19.32 -3.83
N LYS A 124 -9.61 19.33 -3.02
CA LYS A 124 -8.91 20.56 -2.62
C LYS A 124 -8.23 21.27 -3.78
N ASN A 125 -7.64 20.54 -4.74
CA ASN A 125 -7.07 21.13 -5.95
C ASN A 125 -8.14 21.88 -6.77
N LYS A 126 -9.34 21.32 -6.90
CA LYS A 126 -10.44 21.95 -7.64
C LYS A 126 -10.86 23.28 -6.98
N SER A 127 -10.90 23.33 -5.65
CA SER A 127 -11.19 24.57 -4.92
C SER A 127 -10.09 25.61 -5.08
N ILE A 128 -8.81 25.21 -4.99
CA ILE A 128 -7.67 26.13 -5.18
C ILE A 128 -7.69 26.72 -6.59
N ALA A 129 -7.86 25.89 -7.62
CA ALA A 129 -7.93 26.36 -9.01
C ALA A 129 -9.07 27.37 -9.24
N LYS A 130 -10.24 27.13 -8.62
CA LYS A 130 -11.38 28.07 -8.70
C LYS A 130 -11.06 29.40 -8.03
N LEU A 131 -10.45 29.38 -6.84
CA LEU A 131 -10.04 30.60 -6.12
C LEU A 131 -9.00 31.42 -6.90
N THR A 132 -7.99 30.77 -7.50
CA THR A 132 -6.99 31.45 -8.33
C THR A 132 -7.62 32.11 -9.55
N ASN A 133 -8.56 31.45 -10.22
CA ASN A 133 -9.26 32.04 -11.36
C ASN A 133 -10.11 33.25 -10.98
N TYR A 134 -10.78 33.23 -9.81
CA TYR A 134 -11.51 34.41 -9.31
C TYR A 134 -10.58 35.61 -9.04
N GLN A 135 -9.37 35.38 -8.52
CA GLN A 135 -8.40 36.44 -8.27
C GLN A 135 -7.80 37.04 -9.55
N LEU A 136 -7.85 36.33 -10.67
CA LEU A 136 -7.39 36.84 -11.97
C LEU A 136 -8.49 37.62 -12.73
N GLN A 137 -9.76 37.49 -12.32
CA GLN A 137 -10.91 38.14 -12.95
C GLN A 137 -11.33 39.45 -12.27
N ASN A 138 -10.88 39.68 -11.03
CA ASN A 138 -11.09 40.91 -10.26
C ASN A 138 -9.78 41.70 -10.15
#